data_AF-A0A1G8YW55-F1
#
_entry.id   AF-A0A1G8YW55-F1
#
_cell.length_a   1.000
_cell.length_b   1.000
_cell.length_c   1.000
_cell.angle_alpha   90.00
_cell.angle_beta   90.00
_cell.angle_gamma   90.00
#
_symmetry.space_group_name_H-M   'P 1'
#
loop_
_entity.id
_entity.type
_entity.pdbx_description
1 polymer ?
#
loop_
_entity_poly.entity_id
_entity_poly.type
_entity_poly.pdbx_seq_one_letter_code
_entity_poly.pdbx_strand_id
1 'polypeptide(L)' 'MDAVIAAGAGLDEFDLACLPVLVEEAGGRVTVVEEDVVLATNGVLHDAFLALLVARPGVEPGTPGL' A
#
# COMPACT_ATOMS: atom_id res chain seq x y z
N MET A 1 -1.59 -4.07 13.16
CA MET A 1 -2.11 -3.83 11.80
C MET A 1 -1.22 -4.60 10.85
N ASP A 2 -1.78 -5.47 10.01
CA ASP A 2 -0.97 -6.38 9.20
C ASP A 2 -0.59 -5.77 7.84
N ALA A 3 -1.53 -5.07 7.21
CA ALA A 3 -1.32 -4.31 5.98
C ALA A 3 -2.35 -3.18 5.83
N VAL A 4 -1.95 -2.09 5.19
CA VAL A 4 -2.79 -1.00 4.69
C VAL A 4 -2.37 -0.73 3.26
N ILE A 5 -3.36 -0.57 2.40
CA ILE A 5 -3.21 -0.17 1.01
C ILE A 5 -4.03 1.09 0.82
N ALA A 6 -3.37 2.20 0.51
CA ALA A 6 -4.02 3.42 0.05
C ALA A 6 -3.91 3.45 -1.46
N ALA A 7 -5.04 3.42 -2.18
CA ALA A 7 -5.14 3.43 -3.64
C ALA A 7 -6.35 4.26 -4.07
N GLY A 8 -6.19 5.24 -4.96
CA GLY A 8 -7.28 6.06 -5.49
C GLY A 8 -8.14 6.77 -4.43
N ALA A 9 -7.63 6.91 -3.20
CA ALA A 9 -8.39 7.36 -2.03
C ALA A 9 -8.55 8.89 -1.94
N GLY A 10 -8.11 9.63 -2.96
CA GLY A 10 -8.03 11.09 -2.92
C GLY A 10 -6.98 11.62 -1.94
N LEU A 11 -6.05 10.75 -1.51
CA LEU A 11 -4.88 11.10 -0.72
C LEU A 11 -3.77 11.54 -1.67
N ASP A 12 -3.11 12.64 -1.35
CA ASP A 12 -1.98 13.14 -2.12
C ASP A 12 -0.63 12.72 -1.49
N GLU A 13 0.46 13.14 -2.12
CA GLU A 13 1.82 12.88 -1.62
C GLU A 13 2.03 13.37 -0.18
N PHE A 14 1.43 14.50 0.19
CA PHE A 14 1.61 15.11 1.51
C PHE A 14 0.86 14.35 2.59
N ASP A 15 -0.32 13.82 2.27
CA ASP A 15 -1.07 12.95 3.18
C ASP A 15 -0.29 11.67 3.53
N LEU A 16 0.49 11.15 2.57
CA LEU A 16 1.22 9.89 2.70
C LEU A 16 2.69 10.08 3.14
N ALA A 17 3.20 11.32 3.13
CA ALA A 17 4.60 11.64 3.42
C ALA A 17 5.07 11.20 4.82
N CYS A 18 4.15 11.09 5.79
CA CYS A 18 4.48 10.63 7.15
C CYS A 18 4.59 9.11 7.28
N LEU A 19 4.05 8.34 6.34
CA LEU A 19 3.96 6.88 6.44
C LEU A 19 5.32 6.20 6.57
N PRO A 20 6.37 6.54 5.80
CA PRO A 20 7.68 5.91 5.95
C PRO A 20 8.19 6.03 7.38
N VAL A 21 8.15 7.24 7.96
CA VAL A 21 8.63 7.48 9.33
C VAL A 21 7.81 6.68 10.34
N LEU A 22 6.48 6.77 10.30
CA LEU A 22 5.63 6.11 11.31
C LEU A 22 5.70 4.57 11.22
N VAL A 23 5.75 4.04 10.01
CA VAL A 23 5.69 2.59 9.76
C VAL A 23 7.06 1.96 9.98
N GLU A 24 8.16 2.57 9.53
CA GLU A 24 9.51 2.03 9.71
C GLU A 24 9.94 2.06 11.19
N GLU A 25 9.62 3.13 11.92
CA GLU A 25 9.87 3.19 13.38
C GLU A 25 9.05 2.16 14.16
N ALA A 26 7.90 1.75 13.63
CA ALA A 26 7.12 0.64 14.18
C ALA A 26 7.62 -0.74 13.75
N GLY A 27 8.74 -0.83 13.01
CA GLY A 27 9.31 -2.08 12.49
C GLY A 27 8.61 -2.63 11.24
N GLY A 28 7.76 -1.82 10.61
CA GLY A 28 7.08 -2.15 9.38
C GLY A 28 7.89 -1.86 8.11
N ARG A 29 7.23 -1.99 6.96
CA ARG A 29 7.77 -1.68 5.63
C ARG A 29 6.76 -0.90 4.80
N VAL A 30 7.24 0.10 4.07
CA VAL A 30 6.47 0.92 3.13
C VAL A 30 7.03 0.77 1.73
N THR A 31 6.17 0.69 0.72
CA THR A 31 6.56 0.72 -0.70
C THR A 31 5.50 1.46 -1.49
N VAL A 32 5.95 2.42 -2.30
CA VAL A 32 5.12 3.06 -3.32
C VAL A 32 5.09 2.12 -4.53
N VAL A 33 3.91 1.62 -4.87
CA VAL A 33 3.72 0.66 -5.96
C VAL A 33 3.40 1.39 -7.26
N GLU A 34 2.52 2.39 -7.20
CA GLU A 34 2.13 3.31 -8.27
C GLU A 34 1.95 4.72 -7.69
N GLU A 35 1.73 5.73 -8.54
CA GLU A 35 1.68 7.15 -8.15
C GLU A 35 0.67 7.43 -7.01
N ASP A 36 -0.44 6.69 -6.96
CA ASP A 36 -1.48 6.81 -5.94
C ASP A 36 -1.64 5.53 -5.09
N VAL A 37 -0.74 4.55 -5.22
CA VAL A 37 -0.81 3.27 -4.52
C VAL A 37 0.38 3.08 -3.58
N VAL A 38 0.11 3.13 -2.27
CA VAL A 38 1.10 2.89 -1.22
C VAL A 38 0.74 1.65 -0.40
N LEU A 39 1.70 0.73 -0.29
CA LEU A 39 1.62 -0.46 0.55
C LEU A 39 2.43 -0.24 1.83
N ALA A 40 1.76 -0.26 2.98
CA ALA A 40 2.37 -0.27 4.31
C ALA A 40 2.02 -1.57 5.04
N THR A 41 3.00 -2.24 5.66
CA THR A 41 2.80 -3.56 6.30
C THR A 41 3.64 -3.74 7.56
N ASN A 42 3.36 -4.80 8.33
CA ASN A 42 4.15 -5.26 9.47
C ASN A 42 5.55 -5.84 9.12
N GLY A 43 6.00 -5.72 7.88
CA GLY A 43 7.28 -6.24 7.39
C GLY A 43 7.25 -7.72 7.02
N VAL A 44 6.69 -8.58 7.88
CA VAL A 44 6.62 -10.04 7.67
C VAL A 44 5.82 -10.41 6.42
N LEU A 45 4.69 -9.73 6.19
CA LEU A 45 3.80 -10.04 5.07
C LEU A 45 4.10 -9.20 3.82
N HIS A 46 5.10 -8.31 3.88
CA HIS A 46 5.29 -7.27 2.87
C HIS A 46 5.45 -7.81 1.45
N ASP A 47 6.36 -8.76 1.26
CA ASP A 47 6.67 -9.28 -0.08
C ASP A 47 5.51 -10.09 -0.66
N ALA A 48 4.73 -10.76 0.19
CA ALA A 48 3.53 -11.49 -0.24
C ALA A 48 2.44 -10.53 -0.72
N PHE A 49 2.19 -9.43 0.00
CA PHE A 49 1.23 -8.41 -0.43
C PHE A 49 1.73 -7.63 -1.66
N LEU A 50 3.02 -7.31 -1.71
CA LEU A 50 3.62 -6.63 -2.86
C LEU A 50 3.47 -7.46 -4.13
N ALA A 51 3.70 -8.78 -4.05
CA ALA A 51 3.50 -9.69 -5.18
C ALA A 51 2.04 -9.71 -5.66
N LEU A 52 1.05 -9.63 -4.77
CA LEU A 52 -0.37 -9.56 -5.13
C LEU A 52 -0.75 -8.24 -5.82
N LEU A 53 -0.09 -7.13 -5.47
CA LEU A 53 -0.34 -5.82 -6.09
C LEU A 53 0.30 -5.74 -7.47
N VAL A 54 1.56 -6.17 -7.61
CA VAL A 54 2.27 -6.19 -8.89
C VAL A 54 1.63 -7.20 -9.88
N ALA A 55 1.01 -8.26 -9.39
CA ALA A 55 0.32 -9.26 -10.22
C ALA A 55 -1.07 -8.82 -10.74
N ARG A 56 -1.56 -7.61 -10.40
CA ARG A 56 -2.86 -7.12 -10.88
C ARG A 56 -2.72 -6.01 -11.93
N PRO A 57 -2.54 -6.34 -13.22
CA PRO A 57 -2.89 -5.39 -14.28
C PRO A 57 -4.43 -5.36 -14.43
N GLY A 58 -5.05 -4.19 -14.22
CA GLY A 58 -6.41 -3.91 -14.73
C GLY A 58 -7.61 -4.07 -13.78
N VAL A 59 -7.48 -3.81 -12.47
CA VAL A 59 -8.67 -3.63 -11.63
C VAL A 59 -9.21 -2.21 -11.81
N GLU A 60 -10.25 -2.06 -12.65
CA GLU A 60 -10.99 -0.81 -12.77
C GLU A 60 -11.77 -0.51 -11.48
N PRO A 61 -11.89 0.78 -11.07
CA PRO A 61 -12.64 1.16 -9.88
C PRO A 61 -14.12 0.75 -10.02
N GLY A 62 -14.61 -0.12 -9.12
CA GLY A 62 -16.04 -0.36 -8.97
C GLY A 62 -16.53 -1.81 -9.09
N THR A 63 -15.65 -2.80 -9.31
CA THR A 63 -16.08 -4.20 -9.26
C THR A 63 -15.85 -4.78 -7.85
N PRO A 64 -16.89 -5.18 -7.09
CA PRO A 64 -16.69 -5.89 -5.84
C PRO A 64 -16.01 -7.23 -6.16
N GLY A 65 -14.90 -7.52 -5.49
CA GLY A 65 -14.27 -8.84 -5.56
C GLY A 65 -15.25 -9.91 -5.09
N LEU A 66 -15.32 -11.02 -5.85
CA LEU A 66 -16.07 -12.23 -5.51
C LEU A 66 -15.64 -12.80 -4.16
#